data_AF-A0A7C6F8F7-F1
#
_entry.id   AF-A0A7C6F8F7-F1
#
_cell.length_a   1.000
_cell.length_b   1.000
_cell.length_c   1.000
_cell.angle_alpha   90.00
_cell.angle_beta   90.00
_cell.angle_gamma   90.00
#
_symmetry.space_group_name_H-M   'P 1'
#
loop_
_entity.id
_entity.type
_entity.pdbx_description
1 polymer ?
#
loop_
_entity_poly.entity_id
_entity_poly.type
_entity_poly.pdbx_seq_one_letter_code
_entity_poly.pdbx_strand_id
1 'polypeptide(L)' 'MIKNILLPVDLNHPESSTKALAHALDIAKNHDATVHVLTVIPD' A
#
# COMPACT_ATOMS: atom_id res chain seq x y z
N MET A 1 7.88 15.33 -5.38
CA MET A 1 7.38 15.04 -4.02
C MET A 1 6.20 14.11 -4.16
N ILE A 2 6.21 12.95 -3.48
CA ILE A 2 5.10 11.99 -3.52
C ILE A 2 4.01 12.50 -2.59
N LYS A 3 2.73 12.45 -3.01
CA LYS A 3 1.59 12.90 -2.20
C LYS A 3 0.55 11.82 -1.95
N ASN A 4 0.39 10.88 -2.89
CA ASN A 4 -0.54 9.77 -2.80
C ASN A 4 0.18 8.49 -3.22
N ILE A 5 0.00 7.43 -2.44
CA ILE A 5 0.52 6.09 -2.70
C ILE A 5 -0.69 5.15 -2.80
N LEU A 6 -0.82 4.42 -3.90
CA LEU A 6 -1.80 3.35 -4.03
C LEU A 6 -1.12 2.01 -3.71
N LEU A 7 -1.59 1.34 -2.66
CA LEU A 7 -1.11 0.01 -2.26
C LEU A 7 -2.15 -1.04 -2.62
N PRO A 8 -1.93 -1.85 -3.67
CA PRO A 8 -2.74 -3.01 -3.94
C PRO A 8 -2.49 -4.12 -2.90
N VAL A 9 -3.56 -4.75 -2.45
CA VAL A 9 -3.54 -5.91 -1.54
C VAL A 9 -4.12 -7.10 -2.27
N ASP A 10 -3.30 -8.13 -2.44
CA ASP A 10 -3.76 -9.45 -2.84
C ASP A 10 -4.15 -10.25 -1.60
N LEU A 11 -5.43 -10.61 -1.49
CA LEU A 11 -5.95 -11.38 -0.36
C LEU A 11 -5.51 -12.85 -0.40
N ASN A 12 -5.15 -13.39 -1.57
CA ASN A 12 -4.63 -14.75 -1.69
C ASN A 12 -3.15 -14.84 -1.28
N HIS A 13 -2.43 -13.72 -1.33
CA HIS A 13 -1.01 -13.64 -0.97
C HIS A 13 -0.73 -12.48 0.00
N PRO A 14 -1.24 -12.54 1.24
CA PRO A 14 -1.17 -11.44 2.21
C PRO A 14 0.26 -11.10 2.67
N GLU A 15 1.19 -12.04 2.58
CA GLU A 15 2.59 -11.82 3.00
C GLU A 15 3.29 -10.73 2.17
N SER A 16 3.05 -10.73 0.85
CA SER A 16 3.60 -9.72 -0.06
C SER A 16 3.05 -8.33 0.26
N SER A 17 1.74 -8.25 0.49
CA SER A 17 1.03 -7.02 0.86
C SER A 17 1.51 -6.48 2.21
N THR A 18 1.82 -7.36 3.17
CA THR A 18 2.33 -6.97 4.50
C THR A 18 3.72 -6.31 4.40
N LYS A 19 4.63 -6.89 3.61
CA LYS A 19 5.96 -6.29 3.37
C LYS A 19 5.86 -4.96 2.63
N ALA A 20 4.99 -4.89 1.62
CA ALA A 20 4.76 -3.67 0.85
C ALA A 20 4.15 -2.54 1.70
N LEU A 21 3.25 -2.86 2.63
CA LEU A 21 2.66 -1.88 3.55
C LEU A 21 3.71 -1.21 4.42
N ALA A 22 4.64 -1.98 5.01
CA ALA A 22 5.72 -1.41 5.82
C ALA A 22 6.53 -0.38 5.04
N HIS A 23 6.88 -0.70 3.78
CA HIS A 23 7.62 0.21 2.93
C HIS A 23 6.81 1.44 2.50
N ALA A 24 5.54 1.26 2.14
CA ALA A 24 4.65 2.36 1.77
C ALA A 24 4.46 3.37 2.91
N LEU A 25 4.38 2.88 4.16
CA LEU A 25 4.29 3.73 5.35
C LEU A 25 5.56 4.54 5.59
N ASP A 26 6.75 3.97 5.37
CA ASP A 26 8.00 4.70 5.50
C ASP A 26 8.12 5.81 4.44
N ILE A 27 7.73 5.53 3.20
CA ILE A 27 7.66 6.55 2.14
C ILE A 27 6.64 7.63 2.54
N ALA A 28 5.47 7.26 3.03
CA ALA A 28 4.42 8.19 3.40
C ALA A 28 4.86 9.15 4.52
N LYS A 29 5.52 8.64 5.56
CA LYS A 29 6.08 9.45 6.65
C LYS A 29 7.11 10.47 6.15
N ASN A 30 8.00 10.05 5.24
CA ASN A 30 9.07 10.91 4.73
C ASN A 30 8.58 11.99 3.76
N HIS A 31 7.38 11.83 3.20
CA HIS A 31 6.83 12.71 2.18
C HIS A 31 5.53 13.41 2.57
N ASP A 32 5.04 13.22 3.81
CA ASP A 32 3.71 13.67 4.25
C ASP A 32 2.61 13.24 3.25
N ALA A 33 2.69 11.97 2.82
CA ALA A 33 1.83 11.42 1.78
C ALA A 33 0.72 10.54 2.37
N THR A 34 -0.39 10.39 1.64
CA THR A 34 -1.49 9.49 2.00
C THR A 34 -1.30 8.12 1.33
N VAL A 35 -1.52 7.04 2.08
CA VAL A 35 -1.58 5.67 1.54
C VAL A 35 -3.03 5.26 1.36
N HIS A 36 -3.42 4.96 0.12
CA HIS A 36 -4.70 4.37 -0.24
C HIS A 36 -4.53 2.88 -0.42
N VAL A 37 -5.30 2.08 0.29
CA VAL A 37 -5.28 0.62 0.19
C VAL A 37 -6.43 0.17 -0.71
N LEU A 38 -6.14 -0.70 -1.67
CA LEU A 38 -7.11 -1.22 -2.63
C LEU A 38 -6.96 -2.74 -2.74
N THR A 39 -8.07 -3.45 -2.83
CA THR A 39 -8.10 -4.85 -3.25
C THR A 39 -9.16 -5.03 -4.33
N VAL A 40 -8.98 -6.04 -5.18
CA VAL A 40 -9.95 -6.42 -6.21
C VAL A 40 -10.55 -7.76 -5.79
N ILE A 41 -11.87 -7.79 -5.64
CA ILE A 41 -12.61 -9.02 -5.40
C ILE A 41 -13.15 -9.49 -6.76
N PRO A 42 -12.78 -10.69 -7.25
CA PRO A 42 -13.36 -11.24 -8.48
C PRO A 42 -14.84 -11.59 -8.28
N ASP A 43 -15.58 -11.66 -9.39
CA ASP A 43 -17.00 -12.09 -9.42
C ASP A 43 -17.22 -13.50 -8.86
#